data_AF-A0A8D0XPS4-F1
#
_entry.id   AF-A0A8D0XPS4-F1
#
_cell.length_a   1.000
_cell.length_b   1.000
_cell.length_c   1.000
_cell.angle_alpha   90.00
_cell.angle_beta   90.00
_cell.angle_gamma   90.00
#
_symmetry.space_group_name_H-M   'P 1'
#
loop_
_entity.id
_entity.type
_entity.pdbx_description
1 polymer ?
#
loop_
_entity_poly.entity_id
_entity_poly.type
_entity_poly.pdbx_seq_one_letter_code
_entity_poly.pdbx_strand_id
1 'polypeptide(L)'
;MWAGWAAALSGLVPGPTLERAAAHWAARPPSRKRSAGLPPRLPLHFLPGPARAAAHGDWAGSIMGSVTPRSASALLLLLLLQVERPRGAELTFELPDNAKQCFHEDVEQGVKFSLDYQVITGGHYDVDCYVEDPLGNTIYRETKKQYDSFTHRAEVKGVYQFCFSNEFSTFSHKTVYFDFQVGDEPPILPDMGNRVTALTQMESACVTIHEALKTVIDSQTHYRLREAQDRARAEDLHSRVSYWSVGETIALFVVSFGQVLLLKSFFTEKRPMGRAVHS
;
A
#
# COMPACT_ATOMS: atom_id res chain seq x y z
N MET A 1 -38.40 -16.06 -13.80
CA MET A 1 -37.83 -16.56 -15.08
C MET A 1 -36.29 -16.65 -15.09
N TRP A 2 -35.58 -16.07 -14.11
CA TRP A 2 -34.12 -16.21 -13.98
C TRP A 2 -33.66 -17.40 -13.12
N ALA A 3 -34.50 -17.90 -12.20
CA ALA A 3 -34.21 -19.10 -11.41
C ALA A 3 -34.17 -20.40 -12.26
N GLY A 4 -34.79 -20.41 -13.45
CA GLY A 4 -34.83 -21.59 -14.33
C GLY A 4 -33.58 -21.81 -15.17
N TRP A 5 -32.83 -20.75 -15.49
CA TRP A 5 -31.61 -20.85 -16.31
C TRP A 5 -30.38 -21.22 -15.47
N ALA A 6 -30.35 -20.85 -14.19
CA ALA A 6 -29.31 -21.29 -13.26
C ALA A 6 -29.29 -22.82 -13.07
N ALA A 7 -30.47 -23.47 -13.13
CA ALA A 7 -30.62 -24.92 -13.03
C ALA A 7 -30.15 -25.70 -14.28
N ALA A 8 -30.18 -25.08 -15.46
CA ALA A 8 -29.73 -25.70 -16.71
C ALA A 8 -28.20 -25.71 -16.86
N LEU A 9 -27.50 -24.78 -16.21
CA LEU A 9 -26.03 -24.69 -16.23
C LEU A 9 -25.35 -25.45 -15.08
N SER A 10 -26.11 -25.95 -14.10
CA SER A 10 -25.57 -26.75 -12.98
C SER A 10 -25.25 -28.20 -13.38
N GLY A 11 -25.62 -28.63 -14.60
CA GLY A 11 -25.42 -30.00 -15.09
C GLY A 11 -24.07 -30.30 -15.74
N LEU A 12 -23.16 -29.32 -15.88
CA LEU A 12 -21.93 -29.50 -16.67
C LEU A 12 -20.59 -29.36 -15.91
N VAL A 13 -20.57 -29.17 -14.59
CA VAL A 13 -19.32 -29.09 -13.81
C VAL A 13 -19.47 -29.82 -12.46
N PRO A 14 -18.70 -30.88 -12.18
CA PRO A 14 -18.71 -31.53 -10.88
C PRO A 14 -17.67 -30.88 -9.94
N GLY A 15 -18.09 -30.36 -8.77
CA GLY A 15 -17.18 -30.01 -7.67
C GLY A 15 -17.72 -28.97 -6.67
N PRO A 16 -17.45 -29.07 -5.35
CA PRO A 16 -18.31 -28.47 -4.33
C PRO A 16 -17.70 -27.21 -3.72
N THR A 17 -18.14 -26.01 -4.10
CA THR A 17 -17.78 -24.77 -3.39
C THR A 17 -18.82 -23.65 -3.42
N LEU A 18 -20.06 -23.89 -3.88
CA LEU A 18 -21.04 -22.81 -4.06
C LEU A 18 -21.96 -22.56 -2.85
N GLU A 19 -22.02 -23.45 -1.86
CA GLU A 19 -22.92 -23.26 -0.71
C GLU A 19 -22.39 -22.27 0.36
N ARG A 20 -21.08 -21.96 0.39
CA ARG A 20 -20.55 -21.02 1.40
C ARG A 20 -20.67 -19.55 1.02
N ALA A 21 -20.95 -19.23 -0.25
CA ALA A 21 -21.02 -17.84 -0.72
C ALA A 21 -22.38 -17.16 -0.43
N ALA A 22 -23.46 -17.94 -0.28
CA ALA A 22 -24.81 -17.38 -0.12
C ALA A 22 -25.12 -16.90 1.31
N ALA A 23 -24.42 -17.41 2.33
CA ALA A 23 -24.75 -17.13 3.73
C ALA A 23 -24.25 -15.78 4.26
N HIS A 24 -23.30 -15.11 3.60
CA HIS A 24 -22.64 -13.90 4.12
C HIS A 24 -23.27 -12.56 3.67
N TRP A 25 -24.27 -12.58 2.79
CA TRP A 25 -24.80 -11.36 2.15
C TRP A 25 -26.03 -10.75 2.85
N ALA A 26 -26.62 -11.41 3.84
CA ALA A 26 -27.92 -11.01 4.39
C ALA A 26 -27.89 -10.16 5.68
N ALA A 27 -26.73 -9.73 6.17
CA ALA A 27 -26.66 -8.99 7.44
C ALA A 27 -25.67 -7.82 7.41
N ARG A 28 -26.14 -6.64 6.99
CA ARG A 28 -25.65 -5.33 7.48
C ARG A 28 -26.65 -4.19 7.18
N PRO A 29 -27.05 -3.39 8.18
CA PRO A 29 -27.99 -2.27 8.00
C PRO A 29 -27.27 -1.00 7.49
N PRO A 30 -28.01 0.00 6.95
CA PRO A 30 -27.42 1.19 6.34
C PRO A 30 -26.97 2.21 7.40
N SER A 31 -25.72 2.68 7.30
CA SER A 31 -25.19 3.76 8.14
C SER A 31 -25.39 5.14 7.50
N ARG A 32 -25.74 6.06 8.40
CA ARG A 32 -26.26 7.42 8.26
C ARG A 32 -25.21 8.40 7.70
N LYS A 33 -25.58 9.19 6.69
CA LYS A 33 -24.81 10.36 6.22
C LYS A 33 -24.76 11.44 7.30
N ARG A 34 -23.61 12.12 7.44
CA ARG A 34 -23.53 13.47 8.02
C ARG A 34 -22.46 14.29 7.29
N SER A 35 -22.91 15.36 6.64
CA SER A 35 -22.07 16.44 6.08
C SER A 35 -21.46 17.29 7.17
N ALA A 36 -20.25 17.81 6.93
CA ALA A 36 -19.82 19.13 7.36
C ALA A 36 -18.78 19.66 6.35
N GLY A 37 -18.99 20.89 5.85
CA GLY A 37 -18.15 21.58 4.86
C GLY A 37 -16.92 22.26 5.49
N LEU A 38 -15.82 22.39 4.72
CA LEU A 38 -15.33 23.63 4.02
C LEU A 38 -14.11 24.22 4.81
N PRO A 39 -13.14 24.99 4.25
CA PRO A 39 -12.87 25.47 2.87
C PRO A 39 -11.48 25.11 2.27
N PRO A 40 -11.21 25.54 1.02
CA PRO A 40 -10.04 25.13 0.24
C PRO A 40 -8.79 25.99 0.47
N ARG A 41 -7.64 25.36 0.19
CA ARG A 41 -6.29 25.91 0.18
C ARG A 41 -6.08 26.89 -0.99
N LEU A 42 -5.38 28.00 -0.73
CA LEU A 42 -4.76 28.83 -1.76
C LEU A 42 -3.33 28.32 -2.07
N PRO A 43 -2.81 28.50 -3.30
CA PRO A 43 -1.50 27.99 -3.70
C PRO A 43 -0.42 29.06 -3.53
N LEU A 44 0.79 28.66 -3.14
CA LEU A 44 1.99 29.48 -3.33
C LEU A 44 2.95 28.75 -4.25
N HIS A 45 3.16 29.34 -5.42
CA HIS A 45 4.16 28.97 -6.41
C HIS A 45 5.14 30.14 -6.55
N PHE A 46 6.42 29.77 -6.69
CA PHE A 46 7.51 30.48 -7.40
C PHE A 46 8.15 31.77 -6.82
N LEU A 47 9.41 31.59 -6.36
CA LEU A 47 10.61 32.44 -6.56
C LEU A 47 10.78 32.93 -8.03
N PRO A 48 11.80 33.75 -8.42
CA PRO A 48 12.73 34.67 -7.71
C PRO A 48 12.92 36.06 -8.41
N GLY A 49 13.73 36.97 -7.85
CA GLY A 49 14.49 37.99 -8.63
C GLY A 49 14.41 39.47 -8.18
N PRO A 50 15.38 40.34 -8.55
CA PRO A 50 16.08 41.21 -7.60
C PRO A 50 15.98 42.75 -7.86
N ALA A 51 16.63 43.53 -6.96
CA ALA A 51 16.94 44.98 -7.02
C ALA A 51 15.78 45.95 -6.73
N ARG A 52 15.95 47.09 -6.06
CA ARG A 52 17.07 48.04 -6.04
C ARG A 52 17.05 48.89 -4.76
N ALA A 53 18.23 49.34 -4.37
CA ALA A 53 18.52 50.19 -3.22
C ALA A 53 17.92 51.61 -3.30
N ALA A 54 17.70 52.22 -2.12
CA ALA A 54 17.78 53.66 -1.92
C ALA A 54 18.33 53.94 -0.50
N ALA A 55 19.42 54.68 -0.46
CA ALA A 55 20.16 55.12 0.71
C ALA A 55 19.57 56.40 1.33
N HIS A 56 19.75 56.60 2.63
CA HIS A 56 20.44 57.78 3.21
C HIS A 56 20.42 57.73 4.74
N GLY A 57 21.54 58.09 5.37
CA GLY A 57 21.56 58.48 6.77
C GLY A 57 22.78 58.03 7.56
N ASP A 58 23.94 58.64 7.26
CA ASP A 58 25.16 58.57 8.08
C ASP A 58 24.92 59.04 9.51
N TRP A 59 25.46 58.33 10.50
CA TRP A 59 26.05 58.93 11.70
C TRP A 59 27.26 58.09 12.15
N ALA A 60 28.41 58.73 12.18
CA ALA A 60 29.70 58.16 12.55
C ALA A 60 29.80 57.92 14.07
N GLY A 61 30.34 56.76 14.43
CA GLY A 61 30.73 56.40 15.79
C GLY A 61 31.78 55.29 15.76
N SER A 62 33.02 55.66 16.04
CA SER A 62 34.21 54.83 16.30
C SER A 62 33.88 53.76 17.38
N ILE A 63 34.48 52.57 17.56
CA ILE A 63 35.89 52.18 17.77
C ILE A 63 35.98 50.63 17.79
N MET A 64 37.17 50.09 17.52
CA MET A 64 37.71 48.77 17.90
C MET A 64 37.30 47.51 17.11
N GLY A 65 38.33 46.91 16.49
CA GLY A 65 38.25 45.70 15.70
C GLY A 65 37.92 44.45 16.51
N SER A 66 37.14 43.58 15.88
CA SER A 66 37.11 42.16 16.20
C SER A 66 37.43 41.39 14.91
N VAL A 67 38.47 40.57 14.99
CA VAL A 67 38.77 39.55 14.00
C VAL A 67 37.57 38.60 13.98
N THR A 68 36.77 38.64 12.93
CA THR A 68 35.62 37.74 12.78
C THR A 68 36.13 36.32 12.52
N PRO A 69 35.79 35.33 13.35
CA PRO A 69 36.21 33.95 13.11
C PRO A 69 35.27 33.37 12.06
N ARG A 70 35.53 33.64 10.78
CA ARG A 70 34.80 33.01 9.65
C ARG A 70 34.84 31.48 9.71
N SER A 71 35.87 30.92 10.35
CA SER A 71 36.01 29.48 10.62
C SER A 71 35.03 28.95 11.66
N ALA A 72 34.72 29.71 12.72
CA ALA A 72 33.85 29.26 13.80
C ALA A 72 32.38 29.12 13.34
N SER A 73 31.93 29.99 12.43
CA SER A 73 30.58 29.89 11.88
C SER A 73 30.43 28.71 10.92
N ALA A 74 31.48 28.34 10.18
CA ALA A 74 31.49 27.16 9.34
C ALA A 74 31.54 25.86 10.18
N LEU A 75 32.33 25.85 11.26
CA LEU A 75 32.37 24.75 12.24
C LEU A 75 31.03 24.58 12.97
N LEU A 76 30.34 25.67 13.29
CA LEU A 76 29.01 25.62 13.92
C LEU A 76 27.94 25.09 12.94
N LEU A 77 28.00 25.47 11.66
CA LEU A 77 27.14 24.89 10.61
C LEU A 77 27.43 23.41 10.36
N LEU A 78 28.69 22.98 10.41
CA LEU A 78 29.10 21.58 10.33
C LEU A 78 28.68 20.77 11.57
N LEU A 79 28.65 21.37 12.75
CA LEU A 79 28.14 20.75 13.98
C LEU A 79 26.61 20.58 13.95
N LEU A 80 25.89 21.52 13.31
CA LEU A 80 24.43 21.45 13.14
C LEU A 80 24.00 20.49 12.02
N LEU A 81 24.94 20.04 11.19
CA LEU A 81 24.75 19.06 10.11
C LEU A 81 25.01 17.61 10.53
N GLN A 82 25.02 17.32 11.84
CA GLN A 82 24.93 15.93 12.32
C GLN A 82 23.55 15.38 11.94
N VAL A 83 23.45 14.90 10.69
CA VAL A 83 22.32 14.15 10.18
C VAL A 83 22.21 12.91 11.04
N GLU A 84 21.16 12.86 11.87
CA GLU A 84 20.76 11.60 12.47
C GLU A 84 20.48 10.62 11.34
N ARG A 85 21.28 9.57 11.28
CA ARG A 85 21.11 8.51 10.30
C ARG A 85 19.83 7.76 10.71
N PRO A 86 18.77 7.76 9.89
CA PRO A 86 17.60 6.95 10.20
C PRO A 86 18.05 5.49 10.34
N ARG A 87 17.69 4.84 11.46
CA ARG A 87 18.03 3.44 11.77
C ARG A 87 16.95 2.45 11.29
N GLY A 88 16.19 2.84 10.28
CA GLY A 88 15.14 2.02 9.70
C GLY A 88 15.21 2.06 8.17
N ALA A 89 15.00 0.92 7.54
CA ALA A 89 14.91 0.76 6.10
C ALA A 89 13.48 0.36 5.72
N GLU A 90 12.71 1.32 5.24
CA GLU A 90 11.37 1.12 4.68
C GLU A 90 11.45 1.15 3.15
N LEU A 91 10.99 0.10 2.48
CA LEU A 91 11.05 -0.01 1.02
C LEU A 91 9.87 -0.81 0.45
N THR A 92 9.33 -0.32 -0.66
CA THR A 92 8.47 -1.10 -1.55
C THR A 92 9.25 -1.48 -2.79
N PHE A 93 9.26 -2.77 -3.15
CA PHE A 93 9.97 -3.26 -4.32
C PHE A 93 9.14 -4.29 -5.10
N GLU A 94 9.48 -4.46 -6.37
CA GLU A 94 8.91 -5.50 -7.23
C GLU A 94 9.80 -6.74 -7.19
N LEU A 95 9.20 -7.88 -6.87
CA LEU A 95 9.81 -9.20 -6.84
C LEU A 95 9.37 -9.98 -8.09
N PRO A 96 10.28 -10.25 -9.04
CA PRO A 96 9.95 -10.97 -10.27
C PRO A 96 9.42 -12.38 -10.03
N ASP A 97 8.80 -12.98 -11.04
CA ASP A 97 8.47 -14.40 -11.06
C ASP A 97 9.73 -15.27 -11.01
N ASN A 98 9.62 -16.41 -10.35
CA ASN A 98 10.71 -17.36 -10.16
C ASN A 98 12.03 -16.74 -9.63
N ALA A 99 11.94 -15.68 -8.82
CA ALA A 99 13.09 -14.94 -8.32
C ALA A 99 13.06 -14.78 -6.79
N LYS A 100 14.21 -14.50 -6.22
CA LYS A 100 14.37 -14.11 -4.82
C LYS A 100 15.19 -12.83 -4.70
N GLN A 101 14.84 -11.98 -3.75
CA GLN A 101 15.55 -10.75 -3.45
C GLN A 101 15.94 -10.73 -1.98
N CYS A 102 17.20 -10.41 -1.70
CA CYS A 102 17.74 -10.34 -0.34
C CYS A 102 18.25 -8.93 -0.05
N PHE A 103 18.13 -8.55 1.22
CA PHE A 103 18.58 -7.29 1.77
C PHE A 103 19.43 -7.57 3.01
N HIS A 104 20.31 -6.63 3.34
CA HIS A 104 21.35 -6.79 4.33
C HIS A 104 21.40 -5.54 5.21
N GLU A 105 21.32 -5.73 6.53
CA GLU A 105 21.41 -4.62 7.50
C GLU A 105 22.38 -5.00 8.63
N ASP A 106 23.20 -4.04 9.07
CA ASP A 106 24.15 -4.23 10.18
C ASP A 106 23.44 -3.99 11.52
N VAL A 107 23.46 -4.99 12.40
CA VAL A 107 22.81 -4.93 13.71
C VAL A 107 23.84 -5.20 14.81
N GLU A 108 23.83 -4.34 15.83
CA GLU A 108 24.68 -4.52 17.01
C GLU A 108 24.16 -5.62 17.94
N GLN A 109 25.08 -6.29 18.63
CA GLN A 109 24.73 -7.35 19.58
C GLN A 109 23.85 -6.80 20.72
N GLY A 110 22.79 -7.53 21.04
CA GLY A 110 21.86 -7.21 22.11
C GLY A 110 20.80 -6.16 21.74
N VAL A 111 20.84 -5.61 20.52
CA VAL A 111 19.83 -4.68 20.00
C VAL A 111 18.63 -5.47 19.45
N LYS A 112 17.42 -4.95 19.71
CA LYS A 112 16.17 -5.50 19.18
C LYS A 112 15.96 -4.99 17.76
N PHE A 113 15.56 -5.85 16.84
CA PHE A 113 15.15 -5.45 15.50
C PHE A 113 13.79 -6.07 15.16
N SER A 114 13.08 -5.42 14.25
CA SER A 114 11.78 -5.87 13.75
C SER A 114 11.76 -5.83 12.22
N LEU A 115 11.18 -6.86 11.61
CA LEU A 115 10.88 -6.95 10.20
C LEU A 115 9.37 -7.09 10.03
N ASP A 116 8.75 -6.08 9.45
CA ASP A 116 7.35 -6.07 9.05
C ASP A 116 7.26 -6.12 7.54
N TYR A 117 6.42 -6.99 6.98
CA TYR A 117 6.24 -7.04 5.53
C TYR A 117 4.80 -7.31 5.12
N GLN A 118 4.42 -6.78 3.96
CA GLN A 118 3.12 -6.97 3.34
C GLN A 118 3.23 -7.11 1.84
N VAL A 119 2.60 -8.14 1.27
CA VAL A 119 2.45 -8.26 -0.17
C VAL A 119 1.30 -7.36 -0.63
N ILE A 120 1.62 -6.34 -1.43
CA ILE A 120 0.66 -5.36 -1.91
C ILE A 120 -0.15 -5.94 -3.07
N THR A 121 0.53 -6.55 -4.06
CA THR A 121 -0.05 -7.04 -5.31
C THR A 121 0.64 -8.33 -5.78
N GLY A 122 -0.03 -9.07 -6.67
CA GLY A 122 0.52 -10.24 -7.37
C GLY A 122 0.01 -11.60 -6.87
N GLY A 123 -0.48 -12.43 -7.80
CA GLY A 123 -0.90 -13.82 -7.54
C GLY A 123 -1.89 -13.96 -6.37
N HIS A 124 -1.56 -14.83 -5.40
CA HIS A 124 -2.33 -15.05 -4.17
C HIS A 124 -1.95 -14.11 -3.01
N TYR A 125 -1.23 -13.03 -3.30
CA TYR A 125 -0.71 -12.08 -2.31
C TYR A 125 0.19 -12.73 -1.25
N ASP A 126 0.88 -13.82 -1.58
CA ASP A 126 1.73 -14.59 -0.67
C ASP A 126 3.22 -14.47 -1.04
N VAL A 127 4.14 -14.61 -0.09
CA VAL A 127 5.60 -14.67 -0.34
C VAL A 127 6.27 -15.60 0.69
N ASP A 128 7.41 -16.19 0.32
CA ASP A 128 8.26 -16.90 1.26
C ASP A 128 9.29 -15.91 1.82
N CYS A 129 9.40 -15.81 3.15
CA CYS A 129 10.32 -14.90 3.82
C CYS A 129 11.23 -15.67 4.78
N TYR A 130 12.51 -15.32 4.82
CA TYR A 130 13.43 -15.85 5.83
C TYR A 130 14.48 -14.83 6.23
N VAL A 131 14.94 -14.92 7.47
CA VAL A 131 16.01 -14.11 8.06
C VAL A 131 17.13 -15.03 8.52
N GLU A 132 18.35 -14.68 8.14
CA GLU A 132 19.59 -15.34 8.50
C GLU A 132 20.46 -14.41 9.36
N ASP A 133 21.07 -14.98 10.40
CA ASP A 133 22.03 -14.29 11.23
C ASP A 133 23.39 -14.12 10.51
N PRO A 134 24.34 -13.36 11.07
CA PRO A 134 25.67 -13.19 10.50
C PRO A 134 26.51 -14.48 10.42
N LEU A 135 26.07 -15.55 11.10
CA LEU A 135 26.71 -16.87 11.10
C LEU A 135 26.08 -17.81 10.05
N GLY A 136 25.03 -17.38 9.34
CA GLY A 136 24.30 -18.16 8.34
C GLY A 136 23.19 -19.05 8.91
N ASN A 137 22.85 -18.93 10.19
CA ASN A 137 21.73 -19.66 10.77
C ASN A 137 20.41 -18.95 10.44
N THR A 138 19.43 -19.69 9.95
CA THR A 138 18.08 -19.15 9.74
C THR A 138 17.36 -18.99 11.08
N ILE A 139 17.09 -17.75 11.48
CA ILE A 139 16.38 -17.41 12.73
C ILE A 139 14.87 -17.22 12.54
N TYR A 140 14.44 -16.95 11.30
CA TYR A 140 13.04 -16.84 10.93
C TYR A 140 12.83 -17.41 9.53
N ARG A 141 11.74 -18.15 9.33
CA ARG A 141 11.36 -18.71 8.04
C ARG A 141 9.87 -18.94 8.02
N GLU A 142 9.19 -18.25 7.12
CA GLU A 142 7.77 -18.42 6.88
C GLU A 142 7.50 -18.56 5.39
N THR A 143 6.54 -19.40 5.04
CA THR A 143 6.20 -19.71 3.65
C THR A 143 4.78 -19.28 3.32
N LYS A 144 4.59 -18.74 2.12
CA LYS A 144 3.29 -18.31 1.56
C LYS A 144 2.46 -17.42 2.50
N LYS A 145 3.11 -16.44 3.14
CA LYS A 145 2.44 -15.45 3.99
C LYS A 145 2.12 -14.19 3.21
N GLN A 146 0.97 -13.58 3.53
CA GLN A 146 0.56 -12.30 2.93
C GLN A 146 1.07 -11.08 3.70
N TYR A 147 1.15 -11.24 5.02
CA TYR A 147 1.65 -10.27 5.97
C TYR A 147 2.21 -11.04 7.15
N ASP A 148 3.33 -10.59 7.70
CA ASP A 148 3.81 -11.03 9.00
C ASP A 148 4.69 -9.96 9.65
N SER A 149 4.89 -10.10 10.95
CA SER A 149 5.72 -9.24 11.79
C SER A 149 6.66 -10.12 12.61
N PHE A 150 7.97 -9.96 12.39
CA PHE A 150 9.00 -10.70 13.11
C PHE A 150 9.83 -9.76 13.96
N THR A 151 9.90 -10.01 15.25
CA THR A 151 10.70 -9.22 16.19
C THR A 151 11.68 -10.13 16.92
N HIS A 152 12.96 -9.77 16.90
CA HIS A 152 14.02 -10.57 17.52
C HIS A 152 15.11 -9.69 18.13
N ARG A 153 15.89 -10.27 19.05
CA ARG A 153 17.01 -9.60 19.70
C ARG A 153 18.31 -10.19 19.17
N ALA A 154 19.17 -9.38 18.57
CA ALA A 154 20.40 -9.85 17.95
C ALA A 154 21.34 -10.51 18.97
N GLU A 155 21.61 -11.80 18.80
CA GLU A 155 22.54 -12.56 19.65
C GLU A 155 24.00 -12.26 19.30
N VAL A 156 24.27 -11.94 18.03
CA VAL A 156 25.61 -11.72 17.48
C VAL A 156 25.61 -10.41 16.71
N LYS A 157 26.69 -9.63 16.87
CA LYS A 157 26.89 -8.41 16.07
C LYS A 157 27.24 -8.80 14.63
N GLY A 158 26.59 -8.17 13.65
CA GLY A 158 27.00 -8.27 12.26
C GLY A 158 25.86 -8.00 11.30
N VAL A 159 26.07 -8.41 10.05
CA VAL A 159 25.12 -8.22 8.96
C VAL A 159 24.08 -9.33 8.97
N TYR A 160 22.83 -8.95 9.26
CA TYR A 160 21.68 -9.83 9.12
C TYR A 160 21.17 -9.77 7.68
N GLN A 161 20.83 -10.93 7.13
CA GLN A 161 20.27 -11.05 5.78
C GLN A 161 18.80 -11.43 5.88
N PHE A 162 17.92 -10.68 5.21
CA PHE A 162 16.52 -11.04 5.09
C PHE A 162 16.12 -11.09 3.62
N CYS A 163 15.42 -12.16 3.25
CA CYS A 163 15.13 -12.48 1.87
C CYS A 163 13.64 -12.74 1.66
N PHE A 164 13.15 -12.32 0.49
CA PHE A 164 11.82 -12.60 -0.02
C PHE A 164 11.94 -13.44 -1.29
N SER A 165 11.25 -14.58 -1.34
CA SER A 165 11.28 -15.51 -2.48
C SER A 165 9.89 -15.66 -3.10
N ASN A 166 9.88 -15.57 -4.43
CA ASN A 166 8.74 -15.82 -5.31
C ASN A 166 9.03 -16.98 -6.29
N GLU A 167 9.95 -17.89 -5.92
CA GLU A 167 10.31 -19.06 -6.74
C GLU A 167 9.11 -19.98 -7.04
N PHE A 168 8.06 -19.93 -6.21
CA PHE A 168 6.83 -20.72 -6.39
C PHE A 168 5.84 -20.13 -7.41
N SER A 169 5.97 -18.85 -7.79
CA SER A 169 5.11 -18.25 -8.82
C SER A 169 5.86 -18.15 -10.14
N THR A 170 5.39 -18.88 -11.14
CA THR A 170 6.02 -18.97 -12.48
C THR A 170 5.48 -17.98 -13.50
N PHE A 171 4.46 -17.20 -13.15
CA PHE A 171 3.76 -16.33 -14.10
C PHE A 171 3.42 -14.93 -13.56
N SER A 172 3.50 -14.72 -12.24
CA SER A 172 3.13 -13.45 -11.61
C SER A 172 4.27 -12.88 -10.78
N HIS A 173 4.68 -11.66 -11.11
CA HIS A 173 5.48 -10.82 -10.22
C HIS A 173 4.65 -10.36 -9.02
N LYS A 174 5.33 -9.99 -7.94
CA LYS A 174 4.72 -9.51 -6.69
C LYS A 174 5.31 -8.16 -6.31
N THR A 175 4.50 -7.29 -5.73
CA THR A 175 5.01 -6.05 -5.11
C THR A 175 4.97 -6.24 -3.60
N VAL A 176 6.13 -6.16 -2.96
CA VAL A 176 6.30 -6.38 -1.52
C VAL A 176 6.76 -5.08 -0.87
N TYR A 177 6.04 -4.69 0.17
CA TYR A 177 6.46 -3.66 1.11
C TYR A 177 7.11 -4.32 2.31
N PHE A 178 8.22 -3.77 2.77
CA PHE A 178 8.78 -4.12 4.07
C PHE A 178 9.29 -2.89 4.80
N ASP A 179 9.33 -3.02 6.12
CA ASP A 179 9.95 -2.10 7.04
C ASP A 179 10.86 -2.89 7.98
N PHE A 180 12.15 -2.53 8.00
CA PHE A 180 13.15 -3.13 8.87
C PHE A 180 13.66 -2.08 9.85
N GLN A 181 13.32 -2.23 11.13
CA GLN A 181 13.67 -1.29 12.19
C GLN A 181 14.78 -1.88 13.08
N VAL A 182 15.88 -1.15 13.28
CA VAL A 182 16.98 -1.55 14.16
C VAL A 182 17.02 -0.67 15.40
N GLY A 183 16.87 -1.30 16.56
CA GLY A 183 16.82 -0.65 17.86
C GLY A 183 15.44 -0.10 18.19
N ASP A 184 15.34 0.45 19.39
CA ASP A 184 14.19 1.27 19.77
C ASP A 184 14.40 2.66 19.16
N GLU A 185 13.32 3.23 18.58
CA GLU A 185 13.34 4.60 18.07
C GLU A 185 13.89 5.54 19.17
N PRO A 186 14.91 6.38 18.88
CA PRO A 186 15.52 7.22 19.90
C PRO A 186 14.44 8.06 20.59
N PRO A 187 14.38 8.05 21.94
CA PRO A 187 13.47 8.93 22.65
C PRO A 187 13.82 10.38 22.30
N ILE A 188 12.81 11.15 21.92
CA ILE A 188 12.91 12.55 21.43
C ILE A 188 13.65 13.49 22.41
N LEU A 189 13.79 13.06 23.67
CA LEU A 189 14.47 13.81 24.72
C LEU A 189 15.83 13.16 25.02
N PRO A 190 16.95 13.79 24.64
CA PRO A 190 18.31 13.23 24.76
C PRO A 190 18.81 13.06 26.22
N ASP A 191 18.04 13.48 27.22
CA ASP A 191 18.42 13.48 28.65
C ASP A 191 17.65 12.43 29.49
N MET A 192 17.02 11.44 28.87
CA MET A 192 16.27 10.41 29.62
C MET A 192 17.13 9.29 30.22
N GLY A 193 18.38 9.11 29.74
CA GLY A 193 19.23 7.99 30.17
C GLY A 193 20.03 8.23 31.45
N ASN A 194 20.30 9.50 31.81
CA ASN A 194 21.24 9.85 32.89
C ASN A 194 20.59 10.57 34.08
N ARG A 195 19.28 10.81 34.02
CA ARG A 195 18.51 11.45 35.09
C ARG A 195 17.46 10.52 35.65
N VAL A 196 17.85 9.76 36.65
CA VAL A 196 16.93 9.22 37.68
C VAL A 196 16.49 10.37 38.60
N THR A 197 16.00 11.47 38.03
CA THR A 197 15.40 12.58 38.76
C THR A 197 14.00 12.73 38.23
N ALA A 198 13.01 12.46 39.10
CA ALA A 198 11.57 12.61 38.92
C ALA A 198 11.19 13.29 37.59
N LEU A 199 10.69 12.51 36.63
CA LEU A 199 10.06 13.02 35.41
C LEU A 199 9.23 14.25 35.77
N THR A 200 9.56 15.41 35.19
CA THR A 200 8.62 16.52 35.25
C THR A 200 7.37 16.06 34.52
N GLN A 201 6.19 16.35 35.06
CA GLN A 201 4.91 15.84 34.54
C GLN A 201 4.74 16.08 33.02
N MET A 202 5.39 17.13 32.48
CA MET A 202 5.40 17.48 31.06
C MET A 202 6.25 16.53 30.19
N GLU A 203 7.44 16.11 30.64
CA GLU A 203 8.31 15.21 29.84
C GLU A 203 7.66 13.83 29.69
N SER A 204 7.06 13.31 30.76
CA SER A 204 6.33 12.04 30.73
C SER A 204 5.14 12.10 29.78
N ALA A 205 4.36 13.18 29.84
CA ALA A 205 3.23 13.40 28.94
C ALA A 205 3.66 13.49 27.48
N CYS A 206 4.80 14.13 27.19
CA CYS A 206 5.34 14.25 25.83
C CYS A 206 5.70 12.87 25.23
N VAL A 207 6.41 12.03 26.00
CA VAL A 207 6.78 10.67 25.57
C VAL A 207 5.53 9.82 25.32
N THR A 208 4.56 9.86 26.23
CA THR A 208 3.30 9.11 26.06
C THR A 208 2.53 9.56 24.82
N ILE A 209 2.46 10.87 24.56
CA ILE A 209 1.80 11.40 23.35
C ILE A 209 2.53 10.98 22.09
N HIS A 210 3.86 10.95 22.10
CA HIS A 210 4.65 10.54 20.95
C HIS A 210 4.48 9.06 20.62
N GLU A 211 4.55 8.18 21.61
CA GLU A 211 4.25 6.76 21.41
C GLU A 211 2.82 6.57 20.87
N ALA A 212 1.84 7.27 21.46
CA ALA A 212 0.47 7.26 20.95
C ALA A 212 0.39 7.76 19.49
N LEU A 213 1.10 8.83 19.14
CA LEU A 213 1.12 9.35 17.76
C LEU A 213 1.79 8.37 16.79
N LYS A 214 2.89 7.72 17.19
CA LYS A 214 3.55 6.68 16.39
C LYS A 214 2.57 5.55 16.08
N THR A 215 1.89 5.02 17.10
CA THR A 215 0.87 3.96 16.88
C THR A 215 -0.26 4.41 15.95
N VAL A 216 -0.68 5.68 16.05
CA VAL A 216 -1.71 6.24 15.15
C VAL A 216 -1.18 6.36 13.73
N ILE A 217 0.05 6.84 13.52
CA ILE A 217 0.66 6.95 12.20
C ILE A 217 0.78 5.56 11.55
N ASP A 218 1.31 4.57 12.27
CA ASP A 218 1.45 3.20 11.78
C ASP A 218 0.09 2.63 11.39
N SER A 219 -0.93 2.86 12.21
CA SER A 219 -2.31 2.44 11.91
C SER A 219 -2.85 3.14 10.65
N GLN A 220 -2.59 4.43 10.47
CA GLN A 220 -3.03 5.18 9.30
C GLN A 220 -2.35 4.68 8.03
N THR A 221 -1.05 4.38 8.08
CA THR A 221 -0.31 3.79 6.96
C THR A 221 -0.92 2.44 6.58
N HIS A 222 -1.22 1.59 7.55
CA HIS A 222 -1.89 0.31 7.30
C HIS A 222 -3.27 0.49 6.65
N TYR A 223 -4.10 1.43 7.14
CA TYR A 223 -5.41 1.71 6.54
C TYR A 223 -5.31 2.27 5.12
N ARG A 224 -4.34 3.16 4.86
CA ARG A 224 -4.10 3.71 3.52
C ARG A 224 -3.69 2.63 2.53
N LEU A 225 -2.83 1.70 2.95
CA LEU A 225 -2.40 0.59 2.11
C LEU A 225 -3.57 -0.35 1.79
N ARG A 226 -4.39 -0.70 2.80
CA ARG A 226 -5.61 -1.48 2.59
C ARG A 226 -6.61 -0.79 1.67
N GLU A 227 -6.84 0.51 1.84
CA GLU A 227 -7.74 1.26 0.96
C GLU A 227 -7.23 1.26 -0.48
N ALA A 228 -5.93 1.39 -0.71
CA ALA A 228 -5.33 1.30 -2.04
C ALA A 228 -5.55 -0.10 -2.66
N GLN A 229 -5.34 -1.17 -1.88
CA GLN A 229 -5.62 -2.54 -2.32
C GLN A 229 -7.10 -2.77 -2.63
N ASP A 230 -8.00 -2.31 -1.77
CA ASP A 230 -9.45 -2.47 -1.93
C ASP A 230 -9.96 -1.68 -3.15
N ARG A 231 -9.42 -0.49 -3.41
CA ARG A 231 -9.72 0.29 -4.62
C ARG A 231 -9.27 -0.43 -5.88
N ALA A 232 -8.03 -0.94 -5.90
CA ALA A 232 -7.53 -1.70 -7.05
C ALA A 232 -8.42 -2.93 -7.32
N ARG A 233 -8.79 -3.69 -6.28
CA ARG A 233 -9.71 -4.84 -6.39
C ARG A 233 -11.09 -4.43 -6.92
N ALA A 234 -11.62 -3.30 -6.45
CA ALA A 234 -12.93 -2.81 -6.87
C ALA A 234 -12.96 -2.44 -8.36
N GLU A 235 -11.92 -1.77 -8.87
CA GLU A 235 -11.78 -1.42 -10.29
C GLU A 235 -11.69 -2.66 -11.18
N ASP A 236 -10.88 -3.64 -10.74
CA ASP A 236 -10.69 -4.93 -11.39
C ASP A 236 -11.99 -5.76 -11.45
N LEU A 237 -12.83 -5.68 -10.41
CA LEU A 237 -14.11 -6.37 -10.38
C LEU A 237 -15.17 -5.64 -11.21
N HIS A 238 -15.18 -4.31 -11.14
CA HIS A 238 -16.10 -3.47 -11.88
C HIS A 238 -15.97 -3.65 -13.39
N SER A 239 -14.73 -3.66 -13.91
CA SER A 239 -14.48 -3.86 -15.33
C SER A 239 -14.99 -5.23 -15.81
N ARG A 240 -14.65 -6.31 -15.11
CA ARG A 240 -15.10 -7.68 -15.43
C ARG A 240 -16.63 -7.79 -15.45
N VAL A 241 -17.31 -7.29 -14.41
CA VAL A 241 -18.77 -7.32 -14.32
C VAL A 241 -19.40 -6.49 -15.44
N SER A 242 -18.82 -5.33 -15.76
CA SER A 242 -19.29 -4.48 -16.86
C SER A 242 -19.23 -5.21 -18.20
N TYR A 243 -18.12 -5.90 -18.52
CA TYR A 243 -18.01 -6.68 -19.76
C TYR A 243 -19.04 -7.81 -19.85
N TRP A 244 -19.25 -8.55 -18.76
CA TRP A 244 -20.27 -9.61 -18.71
C TRP A 244 -21.69 -9.06 -18.89
N SER A 245 -22.01 -7.92 -18.26
CA SER A 245 -23.31 -7.27 -18.37
C SER A 245 -23.59 -6.74 -19.78
N VAL A 246 -22.58 -6.17 -20.45
CA VAL A 246 -22.69 -5.75 -21.85
C VAL A 246 -22.94 -6.96 -22.75
N GLY A 247 -22.22 -8.06 -22.55
CA GLY A 247 -22.41 -9.30 -23.31
C GLY A 247 -23.82 -9.87 -23.16
N GLU A 248 -24.36 -9.91 -21.94
CA GLU A 248 -25.74 -10.35 -21.68
C GLU A 248 -26.77 -9.44 -22.35
N THR A 249 -26.57 -8.14 -22.30
CA THR A 249 -27.44 -7.15 -22.96
C THR A 249 -27.49 -7.41 -24.47
N ILE A 250 -26.35 -7.67 -25.11
CA ILE A 250 -26.27 -7.99 -26.54
C ILE A 250 -27.01 -9.31 -26.83
N ALA A 251 -26.83 -10.34 -26.02
CA ALA A 251 -27.51 -11.63 -26.20
C ALA A 251 -29.04 -11.49 -26.15
N LEU A 252 -29.57 -10.67 -25.23
CA LEU A 252 -31.00 -10.38 -25.16
C LEU A 252 -31.52 -9.68 -26.41
N PHE A 253 -30.76 -8.76 -27.00
CA PHE A 253 -31.12 -8.13 -28.27
C PHE A 253 -31.16 -9.15 -29.42
N VAL A 254 -30.17 -10.05 -29.50
CA VAL A 254 -30.13 -11.09 -30.53
C VAL A 254 -31.32 -12.03 -30.42
N VAL A 255 -31.66 -12.48 -29.21
CA VAL A 255 -32.84 -13.34 -28.98
C VAL A 255 -34.13 -12.61 -29.34
N SER A 256 -34.26 -11.34 -28.95
CA SER A 256 -35.44 -10.52 -29.26
C SER A 256 -35.64 -10.35 -30.78
N PHE A 257 -34.56 -10.06 -31.52
CA PHE A 257 -34.63 -9.96 -32.97
C PHE A 257 -34.90 -11.32 -33.63
N GLY A 258 -34.26 -12.38 -33.14
CA GLY A 258 -34.49 -13.75 -33.59
C GLY A 258 -35.96 -14.18 -33.43
N GLN A 259 -36.59 -13.86 -32.30
CA GLN A 259 -38.01 -14.11 -32.07
C GLN A 259 -38.89 -13.40 -33.10
N VAL A 260 -38.61 -12.14 -33.42
CA VAL A 260 -39.36 -11.36 -34.42
C VAL A 260 -39.18 -11.95 -35.83
N LEU A 261 -37.97 -12.35 -36.21
CA LEU A 261 -37.71 -12.97 -37.50
C LEU A 261 -38.37 -14.34 -37.65
N LEU A 262 -38.33 -15.17 -36.60
CA LEU A 262 -38.99 -16.48 -36.60
C LEU A 262 -40.49 -16.33 -36.77
N LEU A 263 -41.14 -15.43 -36.02
CA LEU A 263 -42.56 -15.15 -36.18
C LEU A 263 -42.88 -14.64 -37.60
N LYS A 264 -42.08 -13.71 -38.14
CA LYS A 264 -42.26 -13.21 -39.52
C LYS A 264 -42.09 -14.32 -40.56
N SER A 265 -41.18 -15.27 -40.34
CA SER A 265 -40.96 -16.44 -41.20
C SER A 265 -42.17 -17.38 -41.21
N PHE A 266 -42.82 -17.61 -40.06
CA PHE A 266 -44.02 -18.46 -40.00
C PHE A 266 -45.22 -17.85 -40.73
N PHE A 267 -45.35 -16.51 -40.75
CA PHE A 267 -46.45 -15.83 -41.46
C PHE A 267 -46.13 -15.46 -42.91
N THR A 268 -44.89 -15.61 -43.36
CA THR A 268 -44.51 -15.38 -44.77
C THR A 268 -44.56 -16.71 -45.53
N GLU A 269 -45.76 -17.22 -45.78
CA GLU A 269 -45.95 -18.37 -46.65
C GLU A 269 -45.72 -17.94 -48.11
N LYS A 270 -44.71 -18.53 -48.77
CA LYS A 270 -44.47 -18.29 -50.20
C LYS A 270 -45.65 -18.85 -50.99
N ARG A 271 -46.51 -17.98 -51.54
CA ARG A 271 -47.51 -18.40 -52.54
C ARG A 271 -46.77 -19.08 -53.71
N PRO A 272 -47.10 -20.32 -54.07
CA PRO A 272 -46.51 -20.96 -55.25
C PRO A 272 -47.05 -20.24 -56.49
N MET A 273 -46.20 -19.41 -57.09
CA MET A 273 -46.47 -18.86 -58.40
C MET A 273 -46.12 -19.93 -59.44
N GLY A 274 -47.16 -20.48 -60.08
CA GLY A 274 -47.04 -21.13 -61.39
C GLY A 274 -47.28 -22.64 -61.41
N ARG A 275 -48.50 -23.02 -61.77
CA ARG A 275 -48.69 -23.88 -62.94
C ARG A 275 -50.08 -23.62 -63.54
N ALA A 276 -50.14 -22.66 -64.46
CA ALA A 276 -51.19 -22.64 -65.48
C ALA A 276 -50.99 -23.92 -66.32
N VAL A 277 -51.78 -24.94 -66.04
CA VAL A 277 -51.87 -26.14 -66.87
C VAL A 277 -52.96 -25.88 -67.89
N HIS A 278 -52.54 -25.76 -69.14
CA HIS A 278 -53.34 -25.99 -70.32
C HIS A 278 -54.16 -27.28 -70.18
N SER A 279 -55.48 -27.21 -70.29
CA SER A 279 -56.29 -27.99 -71.25
C SER A 279 -57.73 -27.52 -71.27
#